data_AF-Q8EJ11-F1
#
_entry.id   AF-Q8EJ11-F1
#
_cell.length_a   1.000
_cell.length_b   1.000
_cell.length_c   1.000
_cell.angle_alpha   90.00
_cell.angle_beta   90.00
_cell.angle_gamma   90.00
#
_symmetry.space_group_name_H-M   'P 1'
#
loop_
_entity.id
_entity.type
_entity.pdbx_description
1 polymer ?
#
loop_
_entity_poly.entity_id
_entity_poly.type
_entity_poly.pdbx_seq_one_letter_code
_entity_poly.pdbx_strand_id
1 'polypeptide(L)'
;MAVKPLTAGQKKVLYHLALALVAADVENQVIKPMMEKEGKRYTEGEFRKMYFAKVPQVAQAERALQNAMAQAQKDLAASIKSSKGADNGK
;
A
#
# COMPACT_ATOMS: atom_id res chain seq x y z
N MET A 1 10.95 2.24 -26.84
CA MET A 1 9.49 2.11 -26.92
C MET A 1 8.86 3.30 -26.22
N ALA A 2 7.94 4.03 -26.86
CA ALA A 2 7.26 5.15 -26.21
C ALA A 2 6.25 4.63 -25.17
N VAL A 3 6.37 5.07 -23.92
CA VAL A 3 5.44 4.69 -22.85
C VAL A 3 4.12 5.40 -23.10
N LYS A 4 3.03 4.64 -23.21
CA LYS A 4 1.69 5.23 -23.39
C LYS A 4 1.28 6.00 -22.13
N PRO A 5 0.65 7.17 -22.28
CA PRO A 5 0.15 7.91 -21.12
C PRO A 5 -0.93 7.11 -20.40
N LEU A 6 -1.07 7.37 -19.11
CA LEU A 6 -2.10 6.73 -18.30
C LEU A 6 -3.51 7.14 -18.76
N THR A 7 -4.39 6.16 -18.83
CA THR A 7 -5.82 6.39 -19.10
C THR A 7 -6.49 7.07 -17.90
N ALA A 8 -7.66 7.67 -18.10
CA ALA A 8 -8.44 8.27 -17.02
C ALA A 8 -8.77 7.25 -15.91
N GLY A 9 -9.06 6.00 -16.29
CA GLY A 9 -9.29 4.91 -15.34
C GLY A 9 -8.06 4.60 -14.48
N GLN A 10 -6.88 4.53 -15.10
CA GLN A 10 -5.62 4.30 -14.38
C GLN A 10 -5.30 5.46 -13.42
N LYS A 11 -5.50 6.71 -13.86
CA LYS A 11 -5.33 7.89 -12.99
C LYS A 11 -6.27 7.85 -11.79
N LYS A 12 -7.53 7.43 -11.99
CA LYS A 12 -8.51 7.29 -10.90
C LYS A 12 -8.11 6.22 -9.89
N VAL A 13 -7.60 5.08 -10.35
CA VAL A 13 -7.08 4.02 -9.45
C VAL A 13 -5.88 4.53 -8.66
N LEU A 14 -4.95 5.24 -9.29
CA LEU A 14 -3.81 5.86 -8.59
C LEU A 14 -4.26 6.89 -7.56
N TYR A 15 -5.30 7.66 -7.85
CA TYR A 15 -5.85 8.61 -6.88
C TYR A 15 -6.42 7.90 -5.65
N HIS A 16 -7.21 6.83 -5.83
CA HIS A 16 -7.71 6.04 -4.70
C HIS A 16 -6.56 5.39 -3.90
N LEU A 17 -5.50 4.96 -4.58
CA LEU A 17 -4.32 4.45 -3.90
C LEU A 17 -3.63 5.54 -3.06
N ALA A 18 -3.47 6.73 -3.62
CA ALA A 18 -2.90 7.87 -2.90
C ALA A 18 -3.74 8.21 -1.66
N LEU A 19 -5.07 8.18 -1.77
CA LEU A 19 -5.96 8.37 -0.62
C LEU A 19 -5.77 7.31 0.47
N ALA A 20 -5.53 6.04 0.12
CA ALA A 20 -5.26 5.00 1.10
C ALA A 20 -3.98 5.29 1.90
N LEU A 21 -2.92 5.68 1.19
CA LEU A 21 -1.62 6.02 1.80
C LEU A 21 -1.71 7.28 2.67
N VAL A 22 -2.39 8.33 2.20
CA VAL A 22 -2.61 9.55 2.98
C VAL A 22 -3.46 9.27 4.22
N ALA A 23 -4.49 8.42 4.12
CA ALA A 23 -5.29 8.04 5.28
C ALA A 23 -4.44 7.29 6.34
N ALA A 24 -3.53 6.42 5.91
CA ALA A 24 -2.58 5.77 6.82
C ALA A 24 -1.58 6.76 7.44
N ASP A 25 -1.13 7.74 6.67
CA ASP A 25 -0.21 8.77 7.15
C ASP A 25 -0.87 9.68 8.20
N VAL A 26 -2.08 10.16 7.93
CA VAL A 26 -2.90 10.96 8.87
C VAL A 26 -3.17 10.17 10.15
N GLU A 27 -3.48 8.89 10.02
CA GLU A 27 -3.69 8.01 11.18
C GLU A 27 -2.46 7.97 12.09
N ASN A 28 -1.27 7.80 11.51
CA ASN A 28 -0.01 7.69 12.25
C ASN A 28 0.51 9.02 12.79
N GLN A 29 0.42 10.09 12.01
CA GLN A 29 1.02 11.39 12.35
C GLN A 29 0.11 12.31 13.15
N VAL A 30 -1.22 12.15 13.01
CA VAL A 30 -2.19 13.08 13.60
C VAL A 30 -3.10 12.37 14.61
N ILE A 31 -3.82 11.34 14.17
CA ILE A 31 -4.89 10.74 14.98
C ILE A 31 -4.32 9.99 16.18
N LYS A 32 -3.32 9.13 15.95
CA LYS A 32 -2.68 8.39 17.04
C LYS A 32 -2.08 9.32 18.10
N PRO A 33 -1.22 10.31 17.75
CA PRO A 33 -0.68 11.25 18.73
C PRO A 33 -1.77 12.09 19.43
N MET A 34 -2.84 12.46 18.73
CA MET A 34 -3.96 13.19 19.32
C MET A 34 -4.69 12.35 20.37
N MET A 35 -5.01 11.09 20.06
CA MET A 35 -5.70 10.18 20.98
C MET A 35 -4.84 9.86 22.21
N GLU A 36 -3.53 9.66 22.02
CA GLU A 36 -2.59 9.45 23.12
C GLU A 36 -2.50 10.67 24.04
N LYS A 37 -2.49 11.90 23.50
CA LYS A 37 -2.53 13.14 24.28
C LYS A 37 -3.82 13.32 25.08
N GLU A 38 -4.94 12.89 24.52
CA GLU A 38 -6.25 12.93 25.19
C GLU A 38 -6.43 11.80 26.22
N GLY A 39 -5.43 10.94 26.42
CA GLY A 39 -5.52 9.78 27.32
C GLY A 39 -6.48 8.70 26.84
N LYS A 40 -6.88 8.73 25.57
CA LYS A 40 -7.79 7.76 24.96
C LYS A 40 -7.00 6.58 24.42
N ARG A 41 -7.59 5.37 24.54
CA ARG A 41 -7.01 4.17 23.92
C ARG A 41 -7.15 4.27 22.41
N TYR A 42 -6.04 4.46 21.72
CA TYR A 42 -5.98 4.38 20.27
C TYR A 42 -5.98 2.90 19.82
N THR A 43 -6.89 2.55 18.90
CA THR A 43 -6.90 1.23 18.26
C THR A 43 -6.32 1.35 16.85
N GLU A 44 -5.24 0.63 16.58
CA GLU A 44 -4.55 0.71 15.30
C GLU A 44 -5.45 0.32 14.11
N GLY A 45 -5.45 1.17 13.08
CA GLY A 45 -6.23 0.96 11.87
C GLY A 45 -7.73 1.25 12.01
N GLU A 46 -8.21 1.72 13.16
CA GLU A 46 -9.64 2.02 13.36
C GLU A 46 -10.11 3.16 12.44
N PHE A 47 -9.33 4.24 12.35
CA PHE A 47 -9.65 5.34 11.45
C PHE A 47 -9.63 4.90 9.99
N ARG A 48 -8.60 4.15 9.57
CA ARG A 48 -8.53 3.61 8.20
C ARG A 48 -9.73 2.72 7.89
N LYS A 49 -10.13 1.84 8.81
CA LYS A 49 -11.32 0.99 8.64
C LYS A 49 -12.59 1.82 8.43
N MET A 50 -12.81 2.86 9.23
CA MET A 50 -13.96 3.75 9.08
C MET A 50 -13.91 4.52 7.74
N TYR A 51 -12.73 5.00 7.35
CA TYR A 51 -12.54 5.71 6.09
C TYR A 51 -12.80 4.80 4.88
N PHE A 52 -12.26 3.58 4.90
CA PHE A 52 -12.44 2.58 3.85
C PHE A 52 -13.87 2.07 3.74
N ALA A 53 -14.62 2.03 4.84
CA ALA A 53 -16.05 1.73 4.81
C ALA A 53 -16.85 2.80 4.05
N LYS A 54 -16.43 4.08 4.11
CA LYS A 54 -17.06 5.19 3.38
C LYS A 54 -16.65 5.23 1.91
N VAL A 55 -15.43 4.78 1.58
CA VAL A 55 -14.87 4.82 0.22
C VAL A 55 -14.34 3.44 -0.16
N PRO A 56 -15.21 2.49 -0.56
CA PRO A 56 -14.81 1.10 -0.81
C PRO A 56 -13.80 0.95 -1.97
N GLN A 57 -13.75 1.90 -2.90
CA GLN A 57 -12.78 1.89 -4.00
C GLN A 57 -11.34 2.12 -3.49
N VAL A 58 -11.17 2.87 -2.39
CA VAL A 58 -9.88 3.05 -1.72
C VAL A 58 -9.45 1.76 -1.06
N ALA A 59 -10.37 1.08 -0.36
CA ALA A 59 -10.11 -0.24 0.23
C ALA A 59 -9.68 -1.27 -0.83
N GLN A 60 -10.35 -1.25 -1.99
CA GLN A 60 -10.02 -2.13 -3.11
C GLN A 60 -8.62 -1.82 -3.66
N ALA A 61 -8.28 -0.54 -3.85
CA ALA A 61 -6.98 -0.11 -4.35
C ALA A 61 -5.84 -0.49 -3.38
N GLU A 62 -6.05 -0.33 -2.07
CA GLU A 62 -5.07 -0.71 -1.05
C GLU A 62 -4.81 -2.22 -1.05
N ARG A 63 -5.86 -3.06 -1.08
CA ARG A 63 -5.71 -4.52 -1.17
C ARG A 63 -4.99 -4.95 -2.45
N ALA A 64 -5.31 -4.32 -3.57
CA ALA A 64 -4.63 -4.59 -4.83
C ALA A 64 -3.14 -4.25 -4.74
N LEU A 65 -2.77 -3.13 -4.11
CA LEU A 65 -1.37 -2.79 -3.86
C LEU A 65 -0.69 -3.84 -2.98
N GLN A 66 -1.29 -4.22 -1.85
CA GLN A 66 -0.70 -5.20 -0.92
C GLN A 66 -0.41 -6.53 -1.62
N ASN A 67 -1.35 -7.02 -2.44
CA ASN A 67 -1.14 -8.23 -3.22
C ASN A 67 -0.01 -8.08 -4.25
N ALA A 68 0.04 -6.94 -4.94
CA ALA A 68 1.11 -6.64 -5.90
C ALA A 68 2.48 -6.56 -5.23
N MET A 69 2.56 -5.97 -4.03
CA MET A 69 3.80 -5.92 -3.24
C MET A 69 4.25 -7.31 -2.80
N ALA A 70 3.32 -8.14 -2.32
CA ALA A 70 3.63 -9.52 -1.93
C ALA A 70 4.14 -10.34 -3.12
N GLN A 71 3.56 -10.15 -4.30
CA GLN A 71 4.05 -10.79 -5.52
C GLN A 71 5.44 -10.27 -5.91
N ALA A 72 5.63 -8.95 -5.93
CA ALA A 72 6.92 -8.35 -6.26
C ALA A 72 8.05 -8.81 -5.32
N GLN A 73 7.75 -8.99 -4.03
CA GLN A 73 8.70 -9.55 -3.06
C GLN A 73 9.09 -11.00 -3.40
N LYS A 74 8.12 -11.83 -3.80
CA LYS A 74 8.40 -13.21 -4.25
C LYS A 74 9.25 -13.23 -5.50
N ASP A 75 8.91 -12.40 -6.48
CA ASP A 75 9.63 -12.31 -7.76
C ASP A 75 11.08 -11.85 -7.53
N LEU A 76 11.27 -10.84 -6.67
CA LEU A 76 12.59 -10.37 -6.27
C LEU A 76 13.39 -11.47 -5.57
N ALA A 77 12.80 -12.17 -4.60
CA ALA A 77 13.46 -13.26 -3.90
C ALA A 77 13.86 -14.42 -4.83
N ALA A 78 13.01 -14.75 -5.81
CA ALA A 78 13.30 -15.77 -6.82
C ALA A 78 14.45 -15.35 -7.74
N SER A 79 14.48 -14.08 -8.17
CA SER A 79 15.57 -13.55 -9.01
C SER A 79 16.93 -13.59 -8.30
N ILE A 80 16.95 -13.24 -7.00
CA ILE A 80 18.17 -13.28 -6.18
C ILE A 80 18.63 -14.74 -5.96
N LYS A 81 17.73 -15.67 -5.66
CA LYS A 81 18.10 -17.09 -5.53
C LYS A 81 18.65 -17.69 -6.83
N SER A 82 18.05 -17.34 -7.97
CA SER A 82 18.50 -17.79 -9.29
C SER A 82 19.90 -17.26 -9.62
N SER A 83 20.24 -16.04 -9.19
CA SER A 83 21.60 -15.48 -9.35
C SER A 83 22.67 -16.20 -8.53
N LYS A 84 22.33 -16.77 -7.36
CA LYS A 84 23.27 -17.54 -6.52
C LYS A 84 23.47 -18.99 -6.99
N GLY A 85 22.55 -19.54 -7.78
CA GLY A 85 22.66 -20.89 -8.33
C GLY A 85 23.52 -20.97 -9.61
N ALA A 86 23.77 -19.84 -10.27
CA ALA A 86 24.54 -19.79 -11.52
C ALA A 86 26.07 -19.66 -11.32
N ASP A 87 26.54 -19.44 -10.09
CA ASP A 87 27.96 -19.19 -9.78
C ASP A 87 28.69 -20.42 -9.19
N ASN A 88 27.99 -21.54 -8.98
CA ASN A 88 28.59 -22.81 -8.51
C ASN A 88 28.60 -23.88 -9.61
N GLY A 89 28.98 -23.49 -10.82
CA GLY A 89 29.15 -24.39 -11.97
C GLY A 89 30.43 -24.07 -12.74
N LYS A 90 31.59 -24.23 -12.07
CA LYS A 90 32.89 -24.39 -12.72
C LYS A 90 33.48 -25.74 -12.31
#